data_AF-A0A4Q2IWL8-F1
#
_entry.id   AF-A0A4Q2IWL8-F1
#
_cell.length_a   1.000
_cell.length_b   1.000
_cell.length_c   1.000
_cell.angle_alpha   90.00
_cell.angle_beta   90.00
_cell.angle_gamma   90.00
#
_symmetry.space_group_name_H-M   'P 1'
#
loop_
_entity.id
_entity.type
_entity.pdbx_description
1 polymer ?
#
loop_
_entity_poly.entity_id
_entity_poly.type
_entity_poly.pdbx_seq_one_letter_code
_entity_poly.pdbx_strand_id
1 'polypeptide(L)'
;MKKIIATIVFGLGALGMQSAGFAADSAKATYKATTKQADIDYKVAKAKCDEQKGNDKDVCLKEAKAAHTTAVSNAKAARKTTDARKDAAADKNDANYAAAKEKCDALKGDAKDSCINTARTQYKQ
;
A
#
# COMPACT_ATOMS: atom_id res chain seq x y z
N MET A 1 34.66 37.37 -1.09
CA MET A 1 33.57 37.93 -1.92
C MET A 1 33.01 36.78 -2.75
N LYS A 2 31.83 36.26 -2.37
CA LYS A 2 30.60 36.23 -3.21
C LYS A 2 30.85 35.52 -4.56
N LYS A 3 30.21 34.40 -4.93
CA LYS A 3 28.80 34.01 -4.75
C LYS A 3 28.54 32.64 -5.45
N ILE A 4 27.67 31.79 -4.85
CA ILE A 4 26.69 30.85 -5.50
C ILE A 4 27.33 29.58 -6.11
N ILE A 5 27.21 28.33 -5.60
CA ILE A 5 26.09 27.50 -5.09
C ILE A 5 24.84 27.53 -5.96
N ALA A 6 24.75 26.59 -6.90
CA ALA A 6 23.47 26.07 -7.38
C ALA A 6 23.64 24.63 -7.86
N THR A 7 23.60 23.72 -6.89
CA THR A 7 23.26 22.32 -7.09
C THR A 7 21.87 22.24 -7.73
N ILE A 8 21.79 21.83 -9.00
CA ILE A 8 20.52 21.44 -9.63
C ILE A 8 20.63 19.96 -10.01
N VAL A 9 20.22 19.16 -9.03
CA VAL A 9 19.32 18.01 -9.15
C VAL A 9 19.46 17.15 -10.41
N PHE A 10 20.06 15.98 -10.18
CA PHE A 10 19.70 14.68 -10.74
C PHE A 10 18.49 14.70 -11.68
N GLY A 11 18.76 14.70 -12.99
CA GLY A 11 17.77 14.34 -13.98
C GLY A 11 17.36 12.89 -13.79
N LEU A 12 16.25 12.65 -13.08
CA LEU A 12 15.46 11.42 -13.18
C LEU A 12 14.71 11.45 -14.53
N GLY A 13 15.44 11.16 -15.59
CA GLY A 13 14.86 10.61 -16.81
C GLY A 13 14.47 9.15 -16.57
N ALA A 14 13.23 8.81 -16.93
CA ALA A 14 12.57 7.51 -16.80
C ALA A 14 11.82 7.22 -15.48
N LEU A 15 10.72 7.96 -15.25
CA LEU A 15 9.51 7.43 -14.59
C LEU A 15 8.44 7.18 -15.68
N GLY A 16 8.80 6.36 -16.66
CA GLY A 16 7.83 5.67 -17.50
C GLY A 16 7.51 4.32 -16.85
N MET A 17 6.23 4.00 -16.74
CA MET A 17 5.68 2.70 -16.33
C MET A 17 5.86 2.33 -14.85
N GLN A 18 4.78 2.42 -14.06
CA GLN A 18 4.31 1.27 -13.25
C GLN A 18 2.86 1.50 -12.85
N SER A 19 2.02 0.72 -13.53
CA SER A 19 0.57 0.66 -13.50
C SER A 19 -0.02 0.55 -12.08
N ALA A 20 -1.12 1.27 -11.87
CA ALA A 20 -1.95 1.25 -10.66
C ALA A 20 -2.51 -0.15 -10.28
N GLY A 21 -2.31 -1.18 -11.10
CA GLY A 21 -2.65 -2.58 -10.80
C GLY A 21 -1.74 -3.25 -9.75
N PHE A 22 -0.54 -2.72 -9.49
CA PHE A 22 0.36 -3.35 -8.51
C PHE A 22 -0.06 -3.12 -7.04
N ALA A 23 -0.92 -2.13 -6.73
CA ALA A 23 -1.16 -1.72 -5.34
C ALA A 23 -2.12 -2.64 -4.55
N ALA A 24 -3.02 -3.36 -5.23
CA ALA A 24 -3.96 -4.30 -4.59
C ALA A 24 -3.30 -5.65 -4.33
N ASP A 25 -2.64 -6.18 -5.35
CA ASP A 25 -1.87 -7.40 -5.23
C ASP A 25 -0.64 -7.21 -4.34
N SER A 26 0.00 -6.03 -4.32
CA SER A 26 1.12 -5.77 -3.41
C SER A 26 0.70 -5.80 -1.95
N ALA A 27 -0.42 -5.20 -1.55
CA ALA A 27 -0.87 -5.22 -0.15
C ALA A 27 -1.12 -6.65 0.35
N LYS A 28 -1.72 -7.50 -0.48
CA LYS A 28 -1.95 -8.92 -0.19
C LYS A 28 -0.65 -9.72 -0.19
N ALA A 29 0.25 -9.47 -1.13
CA ALA A 29 1.56 -10.11 -1.21
C ALA A 29 2.44 -9.74 -0.02
N THR A 30 2.51 -8.45 0.34
CA THR A 30 3.21 -7.94 1.52
C THR A 30 2.63 -8.55 2.78
N TYR A 31 1.31 -8.58 2.95
CA TYR A 31 0.68 -9.25 4.09
C TYR A 31 1.14 -10.71 4.23
N LYS A 32 1.07 -11.49 3.15
CA LYS A 32 1.51 -12.89 3.14
C LYS A 32 3.00 -13.04 3.44
N ALA A 33 3.85 -12.19 2.87
CA ALA A 33 5.28 -12.20 3.10
C ALA A 33 5.61 -11.90 4.57
N THR A 34 5.00 -10.86 5.14
CA THR A 34 5.21 -10.47 6.54
C THR A 34 4.71 -11.54 7.52
N THR A 35 3.53 -12.14 7.27
CA THR A 35 3.04 -13.23 8.15
C THR A 35 3.94 -14.46 8.06
N LYS A 36 4.41 -14.81 6.86
CA LYS A 36 5.33 -15.94 6.67
C LYS A 36 6.67 -15.69 7.36
N GLN A 37 7.20 -14.46 7.28
CA GLN A 37 8.42 -14.10 7.99
C GLN A 37 8.23 -14.20 9.51
N ALA A 38 7.12 -13.68 10.04
CA ALA A 38 6.79 -13.83 11.45
C ALA A 38 6.73 -15.30 11.89
N ASP A 39 6.14 -16.18 11.08
CA ASP A 39 6.12 -17.62 11.35
C ASP A 39 7.51 -18.25 11.38
N ILE A 40 8.42 -17.82 10.49
CA ILE A 40 9.82 -18.26 10.47
C ILE A 40 10.54 -17.77 11.73
N ASP A 41 10.41 -16.50 12.06
CA ASP A 41 11.05 -15.89 13.22
C ASP A 41 10.58 -16.55 14.52
N TYR A 42 9.28 -16.84 14.63
CA TYR A 42 8.71 -17.57 15.77
C TYR A 42 9.29 -18.98 15.88
N LYS A 43 9.41 -19.72 14.77
CA LYS A 43 10.01 -21.07 14.78
C LYS A 43 11.45 -21.03 15.26
N VAL A 44 12.24 -20.07 14.77
CA VAL A 44 13.64 -19.89 15.19
C VAL A 44 13.71 -19.50 16.68
N ALA A 45 12.89 -18.55 17.13
CA ALA A 45 12.84 -18.13 18.54
C ALA A 45 12.43 -19.30 19.45
N LYS A 46 11.40 -20.05 19.06
CA LYS A 46 10.94 -21.23 19.79
C LYS A 46 12.05 -22.27 19.94
N ALA A 47 12.77 -22.59 18.86
CA ALA A 47 13.87 -23.54 18.90
C ALA A 47 14.97 -23.11 19.90
N LYS A 48 15.30 -21.81 19.94
CA LYS A 48 16.24 -21.26 20.93
C LYS A 48 15.69 -21.33 22.36
N CYS A 49 14.39 -21.05 22.55
CA CYS A 49 13.76 -21.17 23.86
C CYS A 49 13.70 -22.63 24.34
N ASP A 50 13.64 -23.61 23.43
CA ASP A 50 13.56 -25.02 23.77
C ASP A 50 14.82 -25.55 24.46
N GLU A 51 15.96 -24.89 24.28
CA GLU A 51 17.24 -25.17 24.97
C GLU A 51 17.26 -24.69 26.43
N GLN A 52 16.31 -23.85 26.83
CA GLN A 52 16.17 -23.32 28.18
C GLN A 52 15.35 -24.25 29.08
N LYS A 53 15.31 -23.97 30.40
CA LYS A 53 14.58 -24.79 31.38
C LYS A 53 13.81 -23.93 32.38
N GLY A 54 12.79 -24.54 32.98
CA GLY A 54 11.99 -23.90 34.04
C GLY A 54 11.33 -22.60 33.56
N ASN A 55 11.28 -21.62 34.46
CA ASN A 55 10.64 -20.33 34.21
C ASN A 55 11.23 -19.58 33.01
N ASP A 56 12.54 -19.70 32.77
CA ASP A 56 13.21 -19.00 31.67
C ASP A 56 12.67 -19.46 30.31
N LYS A 57 12.48 -20.77 30.14
CA LYS A 57 11.84 -21.35 28.95
C LYS A 57 10.42 -20.81 28.77
N ASP A 58 9.63 -20.79 29.84
CA ASP A 58 8.24 -20.34 29.77
C ASP A 58 8.13 -18.85 29.42
N VAL A 59 9.00 -18.01 29.98
CA VAL A 59 9.09 -16.58 29.64
C VAL A 59 9.52 -16.41 28.20
N CYS A 60 10.58 -17.08 27.76
CA CYS A 60 11.08 -17.02 26.39
C CYS A 60 10.00 -17.40 25.37
N LEU A 61 9.25 -18.48 25.61
CA LEU A 61 8.16 -18.91 24.73
C LEU A 61 6.99 -17.90 24.69
N LYS A 62 6.66 -17.28 25.83
CA LYS A 62 5.63 -16.23 25.89
C LYS A 62 6.05 -14.99 25.12
N GLU A 63 7.30 -14.55 25.26
CA GLU A 63 7.85 -13.41 24.52
C GLU A 63 7.89 -13.68 23.01
N ALA A 64 8.36 -14.86 22.60
CA ALA A 64 8.36 -15.27 21.20
C ALA A 64 6.92 -15.26 20.61
N LYS A 65 5.94 -15.78 21.36
CA LYS A 65 4.54 -15.77 20.93
C LYS A 65 3.95 -14.35 20.89
N ALA A 66 4.32 -13.49 21.83
CA ALA A 66 3.89 -12.10 21.86
C ALA A 66 4.45 -11.32 20.66
N ALA A 67 5.73 -11.51 20.33
CA ALA A 67 6.37 -10.92 19.16
C ALA A 67 5.70 -11.39 17.86
N HIS A 68 5.45 -12.70 17.72
CA HIS A 68 4.72 -13.27 16.58
C HIS A 68 3.32 -12.66 16.42
N THR A 69 2.55 -12.64 17.50
CA THR A 69 1.18 -12.11 17.51
C THR A 69 1.17 -10.63 17.12
N THR A 70 2.13 -9.86 17.63
CA THR A 70 2.30 -8.45 17.30
C THR A 70 2.60 -8.26 15.81
N ALA A 71 3.56 -9.00 15.27
CA ALA A 71 3.92 -8.92 13.85
C ALA A 71 2.74 -9.25 12.92
N VAL A 72 2.00 -10.33 13.20
CA VAL A 72 0.83 -10.74 12.41
C VAL A 72 -0.30 -9.70 12.52
N SER A 73 -0.53 -9.15 13.71
CA SER A 73 -1.57 -8.14 13.94
C SER A 73 -1.26 -6.84 13.21
N ASN A 74 0.00 -6.39 13.25
CA ASN A 74 0.46 -5.21 12.52
C ASN A 74 0.33 -5.41 11.01
N ALA A 75 0.70 -6.59 10.48
CA ALA A 75 0.52 -6.91 9.07
C ALA A 75 -0.96 -6.85 8.66
N LYS A 76 -1.86 -7.38 9.50
CA LYS A 76 -3.31 -7.33 9.26
C LYS A 76 -3.85 -5.90 9.27
N ALA A 77 -3.42 -5.08 10.22
CA ALA A 77 -3.81 -3.68 10.32
C ALA A 77 -3.35 -2.90 9.07
N ALA A 78 -2.08 -3.05 8.68
CA ALA A 78 -1.52 -2.41 7.49
C ALA A 78 -2.30 -2.77 6.21
N ARG A 79 -2.67 -4.05 6.05
CA ARG A 79 -3.51 -4.50 4.93
C ARG A 79 -4.88 -3.81 4.95
N LYS A 80 -5.58 -3.85 6.09
CA LYS A 80 -6.91 -3.22 6.23
C LYS A 80 -6.87 -1.72 5.92
N THR A 81 -5.87 -1.00 6.42
CA THR A 81 -5.69 0.43 6.12
C THR A 81 -5.46 0.66 4.63
N THR A 82 -4.69 -0.21 3.98
CA THR A 82 -4.43 -0.10 2.54
C THR A 82 -5.69 -0.36 1.73
N ASP A 83 -6.50 -1.34 2.12
CA ASP A 83 -7.78 -1.65 1.47
C ASP A 83 -8.76 -0.47 1.64
N ALA A 84 -8.93 0.04 2.87
CA ALA A 84 -9.78 1.21 3.13
C ALA A 84 -9.36 2.47 2.34
N ARG A 85 -8.05 2.69 2.14
CA ARG A 85 -7.56 3.78 1.29
C ARG A 85 -7.89 3.60 -0.18
N LYS A 86 -7.96 2.36 -0.68
CA LYS A 86 -8.38 2.08 -2.06
C LYS A 86 -9.86 2.37 -2.23
N ASP A 87 -10.68 1.89 -1.31
CA ASP A 87 -12.14 2.10 -1.36
C ASP A 87 -12.45 3.60 -1.34
N ALA A 88 -11.85 4.35 -0.41
CA ALA A 88 -12.01 5.80 -0.36
C ALA A 88 -11.52 6.52 -1.64
N ALA A 89 -10.49 6.01 -2.30
CA ALA A 89 -10.02 6.57 -3.56
C ALA A 89 -10.98 6.26 -4.72
N ALA A 90 -11.59 5.07 -4.74
CA ALA A 90 -12.63 4.70 -5.70
C ALA A 90 -13.86 5.59 -5.51
N ASP A 91 -14.39 5.70 -4.28
CA ASP A 91 -15.55 6.55 -3.97
C ASP A 91 -15.33 8.01 -4.41
N LYS A 92 -14.14 8.54 -4.11
CA LYS A 92 -13.76 9.90 -4.52
C LYS A 92 -13.73 10.02 -6.05
N ASN A 93 -13.19 9.03 -6.74
CA ASN A 93 -13.11 9.06 -8.19
C ASN A 93 -14.50 8.98 -8.82
N ASP A 94 -15.37 8.10 -8.31
CA ASP A 94 -16.75 7.94 -8.76
C ASP A 94 -17.54 9.25 -8.61
N ALA A 95 -17.44 9.89 -7.43
CA ALA A 95 -18.08 11.17 -7.17
C ALA A 95 -17.58 12.29 -8.09
N ASN A 96 -16.25 12.36 -8.31
CA ASN A 96 -15.68 13.36 -9.20
C ASN A 96 -16.00 13.10 -10.67
N TYR A 97 -16.05 11.82 -11.09
CA TYR A 97 -16.48 11.45 -12.43
C TYR A 97 -17.94 11.80 -12.67
N ALA A 98 -18.84 11.54 -11.70
CA ALA A 98 -20.23 11.95 -11.79
C ALA A 98 -20.34 13.47 -12.01
N ALA A 99 -19.66 14.28 -11.20
CA ALA A 99 -19.63 15.72 -11.37
C ALA A 99 -19.00 16.18 -12.71
N ALA A 100 -17.97 15.49 -13.19
CA ALA A 100 -17.34 15.79 -14.48
C ALA A 100 -18.26 15.43 -15.65
N LYS A 101 -18.99 14.32 -15.55
CA LYS A 101 -19.97 13.89 -16.55
C LYS A 101 -21.09 14.91 -16.70
N GLU A 102 -21.65 15.40 -15.59
CA GLU A 102 -22.66 16.47 -15.60
C GLU A 102 -22.14 17.74 -16.30
N LYS A 103 -20.85 18.09 -16.12
CA LYS A 103 -20.23 19.20 -16.85
C LYS A 103 -20.07 18.92 -18.34
N CYS A 104 -19.68 17.69 -18.71
CA CYS A 104 -19.58 17.28 -20.11
C CYS A 104 -20.95 17.24 -20.81
N ASP A 105 -22.04 17.04 -20.07
CA ASP A 105 -23.39 16.99 -20.63
C ASP A 105 -23.87 18.33 -21.22
N ALA A 106 -23.22 19.44 -20.86
CA ALA A 106 -23.43 20.74 -21.50
C ALA A 106 -22.86 20.83 -22.94
N LEU A 107 -22.01 19.87 -23.34
CA LEU A 107 -21.41 19.80 -24.67
C LEU A 107 -22.25 18.93 -25.62
N LYS A 108 -21.91 18.96 -26.92
CA LYS A 108 -22.61 18.17 -27.96
C LYS A 108 -21.62 17.55 -28.94
N GLY A 109 -22.02 16.44 -29.57
CA GLY A 109 -21.23 15.71 -30.57
C GLY A 109 -19.86 15.29 -30.03
N ASP A 110 -18.86 15.30 -30.91
CA ASP A 110 -17.49 14.83 -30.62
C ASP A 110 -16.86 15.51 -29.39
N ALA A 111 -17.22 16.77 -29.12
CA ALA A 111 -16.73 17.48 -27.94
C ALA A 111 -17.21 16.85 -26.63
N LYS A 112 -18.46 16.38 -26.60
CA LYS A 112 -19.02 15.67 -25.44
C LYS A 112 -18.34 14.31 -25.25
N ASP A 113 -18.19 13.56 -26.34
CA ASP A 113 -17.60 12.22 -26.29
C ASP A 113 -16.12 12.27 -25.86
N SER A 114 -15.37 13.23 -26.39
CA SER A 114 -13.98 13.49 -25.97
C SER A 114 -13.89 13.89 -24.49
N CYS A 115 -14.82 14.73 -24.00
CA CYS A 115 -14.90 15.12 -22.60
C CYS A 115 -15.15 13.92 -21.68
N ILE A 116 -16.14 13.07 -22.00
CA ILE A 116 -16.46 11.86 -21.22
C ILE A 116 -15.28 10.88 -21.22
N ASN A 117 -14.65 10.64 -22.36
CA ASN A 117 -13.50 9.72 -22.45
C ASN A 117 -12.29 10.22 -21.64
N THR A 118 -12.06 11.53 -21.66
CA THR A 118 -11.04 12.17 -20.82
C THR A 118 -11.36 12.00 -19.34
N ALA A 119 -12.61 12.24 -18.95
CA ALA A 119 -13.06 12.08 -17.56
C ALA A 119 -12.93 10.63 -17.08
N ARG A 120 -13.29 9.63 -17.90
CA ARG A 120 -13.10 8.20 -17.57
C ARG A 120 -11.64 7.87 -17.30
N THR A 121 -10.75 8.35 -18.17
CA THR A 121 -9.31 8.14 -18.03
C THR A 121 -8.77 8.82 -16.76
N GLN A 122 -9.20 10.06 -16.50
CA GLN A 122 -8.75 10.85 -15.36
C GLN A 122 -9.19 10.24 -14.01
N TYR A 123 -10.42 9.73 -13.94
CA TYR A 123 -11.02 9.18 -12.72
C TYR A 123 -11.01 7.65 -12.67
N LYS A 124 -10.31 6.98 -13.59
CA LYS A 124 -10.14 5.52 -13.61
C LYS A 124 -11.48 4.76 -13.61
N GLN A 125 -12.40 5.20 -14.45
CA GLN A 125 -13.75 4.66 -14.62
C GLN A 125 -13.87 3.78 -15.86
#